data_AF-A0A1C6ACD5-F1
#
_entry.id   AF-A0A1C6ACD5-F1
#
_cell.length_a   1.000
_cell.length_b   1.000
_cell.length_c   1.000
_cell.angle_alpha   90.00
_cell.angle_beta   90.00
_cell.angle_gamma   90.00
#
_symmetry.space_group_name_H-M   'P 1'
#
loop_
_entity.id
_entity.type
_entity.pdbx_description
1 polymer ?
#
loop_
_entity_poly.entity_id
_entity_poly.type
_entity_poly.pdbx_seq_one_letter_code
_entity_poly.pdbx_strand_id
1 'polypeptide(L)'
;MALGVQFIISVVLYIIILAIFLGLLILIVRCLLKYLKSTDVRHEKAIIRKSLGEVLKENRIRCKMTQEFVSESIGVSRQAVSKWENGASDPSTSNLLALAKLYGISAEDLLKEVE
;
A
#
# COMPACT_ATOMS: atom_id res chain seq x y z
N MET A 1 7.98 -37.08 -56.43
CA MET A 1 8.99 -36.38 -55.60
C MET A 1 8.52 -35.00 -55.14
N ALA A 2 8.03 -34.12 -56.01
CA ALA A 2 7.62 -32.75 -55.63
C ALA A 2 6.51 -32.66 -54.56
N LEU A 3 5.49 -33.52 -54.62
CA LEU A 3 4.38 -33.54 -53.64
C LEU A 3 4.84 -33.89 -52.22
N GLY A 4 5.80 -34.82 -52.08
CA GLY A 4 6.35 -35.19 -50.77
C GLY A 4 7.18 -34.08 -50.14
N VAL A 5 7.95 -33.34 -50.94
CA VAL A 5 8.75 -32.20 -50.47
C VAL A 5 7.83 -31.05 -50.01
N GLN A 6 6.77 -30.74 -50.77
CA GLN A 6 5.76 -29.73 -50.38
C GLN A 6 5.01 -30.09 -49.09
N PHE A 7 4.73 -31.37 -48.88
CA PHE A 7 4.12 -31.85 -47.65
C PHE A 7 5.05 -31.66 -46.44
N ILE A 8 6.32 -32.03 -46.57
CA ILE A 8 7.32 -31.87 -45.49
C ILE A 8 7.49 -30.39 -45.13
N ILE A 9 7.59 -29.50 -46.14
CA ILE A 9 7.71 -28.05 -45.92
C ILE A 9 6.49 -27.51 -45.15
N SER A 10 5.29 -27.92 -45.55
CA SER A 10 4.05 -27.52 -44.87
C SER A 10 4.03 -27.96 -43.42
N VAL A 11 4.41 -29.22 -43.13
CA VAL A 11 4.47 -29.76 -41.76
C VAL A 11 5.46 -28.97 -40.91
N VAL A 12 6.65 -28.69 -41.44
CA VAL A 12 7.67 -27.89 -40.74
C VAL A 12 7.14 -26.47 -40.44
N LEU A 13 6.47 -25.86 -41.40
CA LEU A 13 5.87 -24.53 -41.24
C LEU A 13 4.80 -24.52 -40.13
N TYR A 14 3.92 -25.52 -40.09
CA TYR A 14 2.91 -25.65 -39.04
C TYR A 14 3.53 -25.83 -37.64
N ILE A 15 4.62 -26.60 -37.54
CA ILE A 15 5.35 -26.78 -36.27
C ILE A 15 5.94 -25.46 -35.79
N ILE A 16 6.55 -24.68 -36.69
CA ILE A 16 7.13 -23.37 -36.36
C ILE A 16 6.04 -22.40 -35.89
N ILE A 17 4.92 -22.33 -36.61
CA ILE A 17 3.78 -21.47 -36.25
C ILE A 17 3.22 -21.86 -34.89
N LEU A 18 3.05 -23.17 -34.63
CA LEU A 18 2.57 -23.68 -33.36
C LEU A 18 3.52 -23.33 -32.20
N ALA A 19 4.84 -23.47 -32.40
CA ALA A 19 5.83 -23.12 -31.39
C ALA A 19 5.79 -21.63 -31.03
N ILE A 20 5.66 -20.76 -32.05
CA ILE A 20 5.51 -19.30 -31.84
C ILE A 20 4.23 -19.01 -31.06
N PHE A 21 3.10 -19.62 -31.46
CA PHE A 21 1.80 -19.43 -30.81
C PHE A 21 1.84 -19.83 -29.33
N LEU A 22 2.39 -21.00 -29.02
CA LEU A 22 2.54 -21.47 -27.64
C LEU A 22 3.46 -20.56 -26.83
N GLY A 23 4.56 -20.08 -27.41
CA GLY A 23 5.46 -19.12 -26.77
C GLY A 23 4.76 -17.81 -26.41
N LEU A 24 3.99 -17.25 -27.35
CA LEU A 24 3.20 -16.05 -27.11
C LEU A 24 2.13 -16.27 -26.03
N LEU A 25 1.44 -17.42 -26.05
CA LEU A 25 0.46 -17.78 -25.03
C LEU A 25 1.09 -17.82 -23.64
N ILE A 26 2.27 -18.44 -23.50
CA ILE A 26 3.01 -18.51 -22.23
C ILE A 26 3.38 -17.10 -21.76
N LEU A 27 3.86 -16.23 -22.65
CA LEU A 27 4.21 -14.84 -22.29
C LEU A 27 2.98 -14.05 -21.81
N ILE A 28 1.84 -14.20 -22.48
CA ILE A 28 0.58 -13.55 -22.10
C ILE A 28 0.13 -14.03 -20.72
N VAL A 29 0.11 -15.34 -20.48
CA VAL A 29 -0.29 -15.92 -19.18
C VAL A 29 0.66 -15.45 -18.07
N ARG A 30 1.98 -15.48 -18.30
CA ARG A 30 2.95 -14.97 -17.33
C ARG A 30 2.77 -13.49 -17.05
N CYS A 31 2.47 -12.70 -18.08
CA CYS A 31 2.18 -11.28 -17.94
C CYS A 31 0.92 -11.05 -17.08
N LEU A 32 -0.17 -11.76 -17.38
CA LEU A 32 -1.44 -11.66 -16.64
C LEU A 32 -1.30 -12.09 -15.18
N LEU A 33 -0.62 -13.22 -14.91
CA LEU A 33 -0.36 -13.67 -13.55
C LEU A 33 0.47 -12.64 -12.77
N LYS A 34 1.47 -12.01 -13.42
CA LYS A 34 2.25 -10.93 -12.80
C LYS A 34 1.38 -9.69 -12.56
N TYR A 35 0.53 -9.31 -13.51
CA TYR A 35 -0.37 -8.17 -13.38
C TYR A 35 -1.30 -8.35 -12.18
N LEU A 36 -2.03 -9.48 -12.12
CA LEU A 36 -2.93 -9.80 -11.01
C LEU A 36 -2.21 -9.88 -9.66
N LYS A 37 -1.02 -10.48 -9.60
CA LYS A 37 -0.21 -10.55 -8.37
C LYS A 37 0.32 -9.18 -7.91
N SER A 38 0.49 -8.24 -8.83
CA SER A 38 1.14 -6.95 -8.58
C SER A 38 0.20 -5.79 -8.28
N THR A 39 -1.12 -6.00 -8.44
CA THR A 39 -2.15 -4.99 -8.19
C THR A 39 -2.42 -4.81 -6.69
N ASP A 40 -2.26 -5.87 -5.90
CA ASP A 40 -2.53 -5.90 -4.46
C ASP A 40 -1.44 -5.15 -3.65
N VAL A 41 -0.16 -5.43 -3.95
CA VAL A 41 0.98 -4.89 -3.17
C VAL A 41 1.33 -3.43 -3.50
N ARG A 42 0.97 -2.93 -4.69
CA ARG A 42 1.28 -1.55 -5.10
C ARG A 42 0.30 -0.51 -4.58
N HIS A 43 -0.97 -0.87 -4.38
CA HIS A 43 -1.92 0.01 -3.70
C HIS A 43 -1.59 0.06 -2.21
N GLU A 44 -1.29 -1.07 -1.58
CA GLU A 44 -0.97 -1.06 -0.15
C GLU A 44 0.26 -0.19 0.18
N LYS A 45 1.37 -0.32 -0.54
CA LYS A 45 2.60 0.46 -0.24
C LYS A 45 2.58 1.92 -0.66
N ALA A 46 1.79 2.30 -1.68
CA ALA A 46 1.59 3.70 -2.02
C ALA A 46 0.54 4.39 -1.13
N ILE A 47 -0.35 3.61 -0.50
CA ILE A 47 -1.36 4.08 0.47
C ILE A 47 -0.78 4.18 1.89
N ILE A 48 0.31 3.47 2.22
CA ILE A 48 1.04 3.64 3.51
C ILE A 48 1.94 4.89 3.46
N ARG A 49 1.38 6.04 3.07
CA ARG A 49 1.85 7.35 3.54
C ARG A 49 0.75 7.85 4.44
N LYS A 50 0.95 7.66 5.74
CA LYS A 50 -0.06 8.07 6.71
C LYS A 50 0.14 9.54 6.98
N SER A 51 -0.95 10.29 6.92
CA SER A 51 -0.96 11.63 7.50
C SER A 51 -0.64 11.54 8.99
N LEU A 52 -0.08 12.60 9.56
CA LEU A 52 0.12 12.69 11.02
C LEU A 52 -1.18 12.40 11.78
N GLY A 53 -2.33 12.86 11.27
CA GLY A 53 -3.63 12.58 11.86
C GLY A 53 -3.97 11.09 11.94
N GLU A 54 -3.71 10.33 10.87
CA GLU A 54 -3.91 8.89 10.86
C GLU A 54 -2.98 8.18 11.84
N VAL A 55 -1.70 8.56 11.88
CA VAL A 55 -0.74 8.02 12.86
C VAL A 55 -1.21 8.27 14.28
N LEU A 56 -1.65 9.50 14.60
CA LEU A 56 -2.18 9.84 15.92
C LEU A 56 -3.40 9.01 16.29
N LYS A 57 -4.34 8.83 15.35
CA LYS A 57 -5.56 8.04 15.54
C LYS A 57 -5.26 6.57 15.77
N GLU A 58 -4.34 5.99 15.01
CA GLU A 58 -3.92 4.60 15.18
C GLU A 58 -3.26 4.37 16.53
N ASN A 59 -2.34 5.25 16.93
CA ASN A 59 -1.68 5.17 18.23
C ASN A 59 -2.72 5.27 19.36
N ARG A 60 -3.72 6.17 19.25
CA ARG A 60 -4.83 6.25 20.20
C ARG A 60 -5.61 4.94 20.30
N ILE A 61 -5.96 4.34 19.16
CA ILE A 61 -6.72 3.08 19.10
C ILE A 61 -5.89 1.92 19.66
N ARG A 62 -4.60 1.87 19.34
CA ARG A 62 -3.65 0.89 19.91
C ARG A 62 -3.62 0.97 21.44
N CYS A 63 -3.64 2.18 21.98
CA CYS A 63 -3.72 2.44 23.42
C CYS A 63 -5.14 2.27 24.00
N LYS A 64 -6.15 1.91 23.19
CA LYS A 64 -7.57 1.74 23.56
C LYS A 64 -8.19 2.98 24.21
N MET A 65 -7.76 4.17 23.79
CA MET A 65 -8.22 5.44 24.34
C MET A 65 -9.30 6.08 23.46
N THR A 66 -10.22 6.84 24.05
CA THR A 66 -11.16 7.70 23.31
C THR A 66 -10.53 9.06 23.03
N GLN A 67 -11.06 9.81 22.06
CA GLN A 67 -10.61 11.19 21.83
C GLN A 67 -10.84 12.08 23.05
N GLU A 68 -11.92 11.81 23.82
CA GLU A 68 -12.20 12.49 25.09
C GLU A 68 -11.06 12.26 26.08
N PHE A 69 -10.72 10.98 26.31
CA PHE A 69 -9.68 10.60 27.25
C PHE A 69 -8.32 11.22 26.89
N VAL A 70 -7.95 11.20 25.60
CA VAL A 70 -6.70 11.84 25.14
C VAL A 70 -6.73 13.33 25.42
N SER A 71 -7.84 13.99 25.11
CA SER A 71 -7.98 15.44 25.29
C SER A 71 -7.89 15.86 26.75
N GLU A 72 -8.55 15.13 27.65
CA GLU A 72 -8.47 15.34 29.10
C GLU A 72 -7.05 15.08 29.62
N SER A 73 -6.38 14.03 29.13
CA SER A 73 -5.04 13.62 29.57
C SER A 73 -3.95 14.63 29.25
N ILE A 74 -4.07 15.37 28.14
CA ILE A 74 -3.07 16.37 27.71
C ILE A 74 -3.56 17.82 27.86
N GLY A 75 -4.75 18.03 28.41
CA GLY A 75 -5.27 19.37 28.73
C GLY A 75 -5.70 20.20 27.52
N VAL A 76 -6.33 19.57 26.52
CA VAL A 76 -6.84 20.25 25.31
C VAL A 76 -8.30 19.92 25.08
N SER A 77 -8.96 20.62 24.15
CA SER A 77 -10.35 20.29 23.81
C SER A 77 -10.43 18.99 22.99
N ARG A 78 -11.49 18.20 23.21
CA ARG A 78 -11.83 17.04 22.37
C ARG A 78 -11.87 17.38 20.88
N GLN A 79 -12.34 18.58 20.54
CA GLN A 79 -12.38 19.08 19.16
C GLN A 79 -10.97 19.26 18.58
N ALA A 80 -9.97 19.66 19.38
CA ALA A 80 -8.58 19.75 18.92
C ALA A 80 -8.05 18.37 18.51
N VAL A 81 -8.22 17.36 19.37
CA VAL A 81 -7.84 15.96 19.05
C VAL A 81 -8.55 15.48 17.78
N SER A 82 -9.86 15.75 17.66
CA SER A 82 -10.62 15.40 16.45
C SER A 82 -10.10 16.12 15.20
N LYS A 83 -9.66 17.39 15.28
CA LYS A 83 -9.11 18.10 14.13
C LYS A 83 -7.76 17.53 13.72
N TRP A 84 -6.90 17.20 14.68
CA TRP A 84 -5.60 16.57 14.41
C TRP A 84 -5.77 15.21 13.74
N GLU A 85 -6.62 14.33 14.29
CA GLU A 85 -6.84 12.98 13.74
C GLU A 85 -7.48 12.98 12.34
N ASN A 86 -8.14 14.06 11.94
CA ASN A 86 -8.73 14.20 10.62
C ASN A 86 -7.89 15.10 9.68
N GLY A 87 -6.69 15.54 10.10
CA GLY A 87 -5.81 16.39 9.29
C GLY A 87 -6.31 17.82 9.06
N ALA A 88 -7.29 18.29 9.83
CA ALA A 88 -7.85 19.64 9.70
C ALA A 88 -6.95 20.73 10.34
N SER A 89 -6.03 20.33 11.19
CA SER A 89 -4.98 21.18 11.79
C SER A 89 -3.90 20.27 12.37
N ASP A 90 -2.71 20.80 12.60
CA ASP A 90 -1.64 20.06 13.27
C ASP A 90 -1.58 20.36 14.78
N PRO A 91 -1.14 19.39 15.62
CA PRO A 91 -0.80 19.67 17.01
C PRO A 91 0.44 20.58 17.07
N SER A 92 0.50 21.46 18.06
CA SER A 92 1.75 22.17 18.38
C SER A 92 2.83 21.17 18.78
N THR A 93 4.11 21.57 18.71
CA THR A 93 5.23 20.74 19.16
C THR A 93 5.05 20.24 20.60
N SER A 94 4.56 21.10 21.50
CA SER A 94 4.27 20.73 22.90
C SER A 94 3.20 19.64 23.00
N ASN A 95 2.14 19.74 22.20
CA ASN A 95 1.05 18.76 22.18
C ASN A 95 1.51 17.45 21.55
N LEU A 96 2.34 17.50 20.50
CA LEU A 96 2.92 16.31 19.88
C LEU A 96 3.80 15.54 20.87
N LEU A 97 4.64 16.23 21.65
CA LEU A 97 5.43 15.63 22.72
C LEU A 97 4.55 15.00 23.81
N ALA A 98 3.47 15.67 24.20
CA ALA A 98 2.51 15.15 25.18
C ALA A 98 1.78 13.90 24.66
N LEU A 99 1.38 13.90 23.38
CA LEU A 99 0.76 12.74 22.72
C LEU A 99 1.72 11.56 22.64
N ALA A 100 2.98 11.79 22.24
CA ALA A 100 4.01 10.76 22.21
C ALA A 100 4.18 10.10 23.59
N LYS A 101 4.30 10.93 24.63
CA LYS A 101 4.40 10.47 26.02
C LYS A 101 3.16 9.68 26.45
N LEU A 102 1.96 10.15 26.11
CA LEU A 102 0.70 9.46 26.43
C LEU A 102 0.59 8.10 25.73
N TYR A 103 1.04 8.01 24.49
CA TYR A 103 1.00 6.78 23.69
C TYR A 103 2.16 5.81 23.96
N GLY A 104 3.13 6.22 24.79
CA GLY A 104 4.28 5.39 25.18
C GLY A 104 5.32 5.20 24.06
N ILE A 105 5.41 6.16 23.12
CA ILE A 105 6.38 6.15 22.02
C ILE A 105 7.10 7.49 21.93
N SER A 106 8.17 7.57 21.13
CA SER A 106 8.89 8.82 20.93
C SER A 106 8.16 9.72 19.91
N ALA A 107 8.42 11.03 19.95
CA ALA A 107 7.85 11.95 18.96
C ALA A 107 8.45 11.69 17.57
N GLU A 108 9.70 11.23 17.51
CA GLU A 108 10.34 10.79 16.27
C GLU A 108 9.61 9.57 15.69
N ASP A 109 9.18 8.62 16.51
CA ASP A 109 8.43 7.46 16.03
C ASP A 109 7.04 7.85 15.49
N LEU A 110 6.37 8.85 16.09
CA LEU A 110 5.16 9.43 15.51
C LEU A 110 5.40 10.07 14.14
N LEU A 111 6.59 10.64 13.91
CA LEU A 111 6.91 11.36 12.67
C LEU A 111 7.54 10.46 11.59
N LYS A 112 8.17 9.34 11.96
CA LYS A 112 8.75 8.37 11.00
C LYS A 112 7.70 7.77 10.06
N GLU A 113 6.45 7.68 10.52
CA GLU A 113 5.34 7.14 9.74
C GLU A 113 4.65 8.19 8.87
N VAL A 114 5.07 9.46 8.97
CA VAL A 114 4.51 10.61 8.26
C VAL A 114 5.42 11.00 7.11
N GLU A 115 4.92 10.90 5.87
CA GLU A 115 5.59 11.40 4.65
C GLU A 115 4.62 12.13 3.72
#